data_AF-A0A4Q6GXH8-F1
#
_entry.id   AF-A0A4Q6GXH8-F1
#
_cell.length_a   1.000
_cell.length_b   1.000
_cell.length_c   1.000
_cell.angle_alpha   90.00
_cell.angle_beta   90.00
_cell.angle_gamma   90.00
#
_symmetry.space_group_name_H-M   'P 1'
#
loop_
_entity.id
_entity.type
_entity.pdbx_description
1 polymer ?
#
loop_
_entity_poly.entity_id
_entity_poly.type
_entity_poly.pdbx_seq_one_letter_code
_entity_poly.pdbx_strand_id
1 'polypeptide(L)'
;MSSRKRYWLMKSEPDAFSIDDLKKVGTEPWNGVRNYQARNFMRDGMQVGDGVLFYHSNCAVPGIAGLAKVASKAYPDETQFDRKSDYYDPKATREEPRWMLVDVAFDRKFKRVVPLEEIRQHSEALGEGFALTSKGTRLSVMPVTAAQWKILLSLE
;
A
#
# COMPACT_ATOMS: atom_id res chain seq x y z
N MET A 1 9.26 12.94 -21.85
CA MET A 1 9.45 13.33 -20.44
C MET A 1 9.25 12.10 -19.58
N SER A 2 10.30 11.54 -18.99
CA SER A 2 10.14 10.45 -18.01
C SER A 2 9.33 11.01 -16.84
N SER A 3 8.15 10.45 -16.55
CA SER A 3 7.46 10.84 -15.31
C SER A 3 8.39 10.54 -14.14
N ARG A 4 8.47 11.45 -13.16
CA ARG A 4 9.21 11.16 -11.93
C ARG A 4 8.49 10.02 -11.23
N LYS A 5 9.21 8.93 -10.98
CA LYS A 5 8.74 7.76 -10.20
C LYS A 5 8.16 8.23 -8.87
N ARG A 6 6.94 7.81 -8.54
CA ARG A 6 6.30 8.10 -7.25
C ARG A 6 6.49 6.92 -6.31
N TYR A 7 6.23 7.18 -5.03
CA TYR A 7 6.39 6.20 -3.98
C TYR A 7 5.16 6.16 -3.09
N TRP A 8 4.86 4.96 -2.60
CA TRP A 8 3.65 4.65 -1.85
C TRP A 8 3.99 3.75 -0.67
N LEU A 9 3.12 3.76 0.34
CA LEU A 9 3.08 2.76 1.39
C LEU A 9 1.72 2.09 1.36
N MET A 10 1.72 0.75 1.34
CA MET A 10 0.51 -0.07 1.27
C MET A 10 0.53 -1.07 2.42
N LYS A 11 -0.52 -1.06 3.25
CA LYS A 11 -0.65 -1.88 4.44
C LYS A 11 -1.37 -3.19 4.11
N SER A 12 -0.85 -4.30 4.62
CA SER A 12 -1.47 -5.61 4.61
C SER A 12 -1.26 -6.28 5.96
N GLU A 13 -2.23 -7.06 6.42
CA GLU A 13 -2.07 -7.89 7.61
C GLU A 13 -1.34 -9.17 7.22
N PRO A 14 -0.19 -9.50 7.84
CA PRO A 14 0.64 -10.62 7.39
C PRO A 14 -0.04 -11.99 7.54
N ASP A 15 -1.02 -12.12 8.43
CA ASP A 15 -1.81 -13.35 8.58
C ASP A 15 -2.81 -13.55 7.42
N ALA A 16 -3.20 -12.46 6.75
CA ALA A 16 -4.06 -12.51 5.56
C ALA A 16 -3.22 -12.56 4.27
N PHE A 17 -2.24 -11.67 4.14
CA PHE A 17 -1.36 -11.60 2.97
C PHE A 17 -0.03 -10.92 3.31
N SER A 18 1.04 -11.71 3.42
CA SER A 18 2.38 -11.22 3.76
C SER A 18 3.23 -10.85 2.53
N ILE A 19 4.42 -10.30 2.78
CA ILE A 19 5.40 -10.04 1.70
C ILE A 19 5.96 -11.35 1.13
N ASP A 20 5.98 -12.41 1.94
CA ASP A 20 6.38 -13.74 1.49
C ASP A 20 5.32 -14.38 0.59
N ASP A 21 4.04 -14.09 0.83
CA ASP A 21 2.97 -14.54 -0.05
C ASP A 21 3.02 -13.79 -1.38
N LEU A 22 3.21 -12.47 -1.34
CA LEU A 22 3.47 -11.68 -2.56
C LEU A 22 4.69 -12.20 -3.33
N LYS A 23 5.76 -12.58 -2.63
CA LYS A 23 6.95 -13.19 -3.25
C LYS A 23 6.62 -14.51 -3.97
N LYS A 24 5.75 -15.36 -3.39
CA LYS A 24 5.35 -16.65 -3.98
C LYS A 24 4.49 -16.45 -5.23
N VAL A 25 3.50 -15.56 -5.17
CA VAL A 25 2.56 -15.33 -6.30
C VAL A 25 3.15 -14.40 -7.36
N GLY A 26 4.14 -13.59 -7.00
CA GLY A 26 4.84 -12.65 -7.87
C GLY A 26 4.07 -11.36 -8.15
N THR A 27 2.77 -11.43 -8.45
CA THR A 27 1.89 -10.26 -8.66
C THR A 27 0.48 -10.58 -8.15
N GLU A 28 -0.13 -9.63 -7.43
CA GLU A 28 -1.44 -9.78 -6.81
C GLU A 28 -2.28 -8.50 -6.97
N PRO A 29 -3.60 -8.60 -7.26
CA PRO A 29 -4.54 -7.48 -7.16
C PRO A 29 -4.64 -6.95 -5.73
N TRP A 30 -4.41 -5.65 -5.53
CA TRP A 30 -4.50 -5.03 -4.20
C TRP A 30 -5.95 -4.69 -3.80
N ASN A 31 -6.76 -5.73 -3.64
CA ASN A 31 -8.19 -5.64 -3.38
C ASN A 31 -8.54 -5.13 -1.96
N GLY A 32 -9.84 -5.02 -1.67
CA GLY A 32 -10.34 -4.80 -0.30
C GLY A 32 -10.17 -3.36 0.24
N VAL A 33 -9.63 -2.42 -0.55
CA VAL A 33 -9.56 -1.02 -0.15
C VAL A 33 -10.97 -0.40 -0.18
N ARG A 34 -11.48 -0.04 1.00
CA ARG A 34 -12.81 0.58 1.20
C ARG A 34 -12.76 1.97 1.83
N ASN A 35 -11.62 2.65 1.69
CA ASN A 35 -11.45 4.04 2.08
C ASN A 35 -11.34 4.92 0.82
N TYR A 36 -12.19 5.96 0.72
CA TYR A 36 -12.25 6.83 -0.46
C TYR A 36 -10.92 7.52 -0.79
N GLN A 37 -10.18 7.98 0.21
CA GLN A 37 -8.91 8.65 0.01
C GLN A 37 -7.84 7.65 -0.45
N ALA A 38 -7.76 6.47 0.18
CA ALA A 38 -6.88 5.39 -0.23
C ALA A 38 -7.17 4.93 -1.68
N ARG A 39 -8.45 4.79 -2.04
CA ARG A 39 -8.89 4.51 -3.41
C ARG A 39 -8.41 5.59 -4.38
N ASN A 40 -8.61 6.86 -4.05
CA ASN A 40 -8.22 7.97 -4.93
C ASN A 40 -6.70 8.01 -5.14
N PHE A 41 -5.90 7.68 -4.12
CA PHE A 41 -4.45 7.54 -4.29
C PHE A 41 -4.08 6.48 -5.32
N MET A 42 -4.73 5.32 -5.29
CA MET A 42 -4.49 4.28 -6.30
C MET A 42 -5.01 4.70 -7.68
N ARG A 43 -6.25 5.18 -7.76
CA ARG A 43 -6.93 5.52 -9.02
C ARG A 43 -6.27 6.68 -9.77
N ASP A 44 -5.97 7.76 -9.06
CA ASP A 44 -5.55 9.03 -9.65
C ASP A 44 -4.03 9.26 -9.53
N GLY A 45 -3.40 8.60 -8.55
CA GLY A 45 -2.02 8.83 -8.17
C GLY A 45 -1.04 7.81 -8.75
N MET A 46 -1.34 6.52 -8.66
CA MET A 46 -0.38 5.46 -8.97
C MET A 46 -0.16 5.30 -10.48
N GLN A 47 1.09 5.03 -10.85
CA GLN A 47 1.50 4.67 -12.20
C GLN A 47 2.28 3.35 -12.19
N VAL A 48 2.16 2.58 -13.27
CA VAL A 48 2.95 1.34 -13.44
C VAL A 48 4.43 1.65 -13.26
N GLY A 49 5.08 0.87 -12.41
CA GLY A 49 6.48 1.03 -12.05
C GLY A 49 6.75 1.89 -10.81
N ASP A 50 5.74 2.58 -10.24
CA ASP A 50 5.88 3.29 -8.96
C ASP A 50 6.30 2.34 -7.84
N GLY A 51 7.10 2.83 -6.89
CA GLY A 51 7.60 2.03 -5.77
C GLY A 51 6.59 1.94 -4.62
N VAL A 52 6.51 0.76 -4.00
CA VAL A 52 5.63 0.49 -2.87
C VAL A 52 6.44 -0.05 -1.69
N LEU A 53 6.33 0.60 -0.54
CA LEU A 53 6.72 0.04 0.76
C LEU A 53 5.59 -0.90 1.21
N PHE A 54 5.87 -2.20 1.28
CA PHE A 54 4.94 -3.20 1.77
C PHE A 54 4.98 -3.21 3.30
N TYR A 55 3.90 -2.76 3.93
CA TYR A 55 3.82 -2.57 5.38
C TYR A 55 2.96 -3.66 6.02
N HIS A 56 3.51 -4.39 6.99
CA HIS A 56 2.76 -5.31 7.85
C HIS A 56 2.04 -4.54 8.94
N SER A 57 0.72 -4.61 8.95
CA SER A 57 -0.15 -4.02 9.97
C SER A 57 -0.83 -5.08 10.83
N ASN A 58 -1.38 -4.65 11.98
CA ASN A 58 -2.20 -5.51 12.86
C ASN A 58 -1.52 -6.84 13.24
N CYS A 59 -0.22 -6.81 13.52
CA CYS A 59 0.56 -8.00 13.90
C CYS A 59 1.50 -7.67 15.06
N ALA A 60 2.21 -8.68 15.57
CA ALA A 60 3.11 -8.54 16.71
C ALA A 60 4.23 -7.51 16.49
N VAL A 61 4.75 -7.41 15.26
CA VAL A 61 5.80 -6.44 14.89
C VAL A 61 5.34 -5.68 13.63
N PRO A 62 4.54 -4.62 13.77
CA PRO A 62 4.08 -3.84 12.63
C PRO A 62 5.24 -3.02 12.07
N GLY A 63 5.37 -2.95 10.74
CA GLY A 63 6.51 -2.30 10.11
C GLY A 63 6.63 -2.56 8.62
N ILE A 64 7.66 -1.99 8.00
CA ILE A 64 7.96 -2.20 6.58
C ILE A 64 8.68 -3.54 6.42
N ALA A 65 8.10 -4.46 5.66
CA ALA A 65 8.60 -5.81 5.47
C ALA A 65 9.32 -6.02 4.12
N GLY A 66 9.14 -5.09 3.19
CA GLY A 66 9.79 -5.16 1.88
C GLY A 66 9.30 -4.12 0.89
N LEU A 67 9.68 -4.34 -0.35
CA LEU A 67 9.36 -3.53 -1.51
C LEU A 67 8.51 -4.32 -2.51
N ALA A 68 7.63 -3.58 -3.13
CA ALA A 68 6.88 -3.98 -4.29
C ALA A 68 6.82 -2.83 -5.30
N LYS A 69 6.18 -3.06 -6.43
CA LYS A 69 5.95 -2.06 -7.47
C LYS A 69 4.54 -2.15 -8.01
N VAL A 70 3.96 -1.01 -8.41
CA VAL A 70 2.68 -0.99 -9.11
C VAL A 70 2.85 -1.69 -10.46
N ALA A 71 2.01 -2.68 -10.75
CA ALA A 71 2.13 -3.57 -11.90
C ALA A 71 1.04 -3.34 -12.97
N SER A 72 -0.03 -2.62 -12.64
CA SER A 72 -1.08 -2.25 -13.60
C SER A 72 -1.63 -0.83 -13.37
N LYS A 73 -2.40 -0.35 -14.35
CA LYS A 73 -3.23 0.86 -14.17
C LYS A 73 -4.39 0.52 -13.23
N ALA A 74 -4.95 1.51 -12.55
CA ALA A 74 -6.10 1.25 -11.70
C ALA A 74 -7.31 0.74 -12.48
N TYR A 75 -7.99 -0.28 -11.93
CA TYR A 75 -9.18 -0.89 -12.50
C TYR A 75 -10.18 -1.30 -11.40
N PRO A 76 -11.45 -1.61 -11.75
CA PRO A 76 -12.46 -1.97 -10.76
C PRO A 76 -12.08 -3.17 -9.91
N ASP A 77 -12.29 -3.08 -8.61
CA ASP A 77 -12.14 -4.20 -7.68
C ASP A 77 -13.32 -5.18 -7.84
N GLU A 78 -13.12 -6.34 -8.47
CA GLU A 78 -14.18 -7.33 -8.71
C GLU A 78 -14.85 -7.83 -7.42
N THR A 79 -14.14 -7.78 -6.27
CA THR A 79 -14.67 -8.21 -4.97
C THR A 79 -15.83 -7.33 -4.48
N GLN A 80 -16.03 -6.15 -5.07
CA GLN A 80 -17.15 -5.26 -4.72
C GLN A 80 -18.49 -5.75 -5.28
N PHE A 81 -18.48 -6.62 -6.31
CA PHE A 81 -19.70 -7.12 -6.98
C PHE A 81 -20.13 -8.51 -6.49
N ASP A 82 -19.25 -9.24 -5.82
CA ASP A 82 -19.56 -10.57 -5.30
C ASP A 82 -20.22 -10.49 -3.93
N ARG A 83 -21.48 -10.93 -3.82
CA ARG A 83 -22.27 -10.93 -2.57
C ARG A 83 -21.67 -11.82 -1.47
N LYS A 84 -20.77 -12.74 -1.81
CA LYS A 84 -20.07 -13.62 -0.86
C LYS A 84 -18.75 -13.04 -0.36
N SER A 85 -18.26 -11.97 -1.00
CA SER A 85 -17.03 -11.30 -0.59
C SER A 85 -17.27 -10.45 0.67
N ASP A 86 -16.31 -10.48 1.59
CA ASP A 86 -16.28 -9.57 2.75
C ASP A 86 -16.23 -8.09 2.34
N TYR A 87 -15.86 -7.82 1.09
CA TYR A 87 -15.73 -6.49 0.52
C TYR A 87 -16.86 -6.12 -0.45
N TYR A 88 -17.95 -6.88 -0.47
CA TYR A 88 -19.15 -6.58 -1.25
C TYR A 88 -19.68 -5.17 -0.95
N ASP A 89 -20.05 -4.42 -1.99
CA ASP A 89 -20.72 -3.13 -1.85
C ASP A 89 -22.03 -3.15 -2.64
N PRO A 90 -23.21 -3.18 -1.98
CA PRO A 90 -24.50 -3.26 -2.67
C PRO A 90 -24.85 -2.04 -3.52
N LYS A 91 -24.09 -0.94 -3.40
CA LYS A 91 -24.29 0.27 -4.21
C LYS A 91 -23.28 0.36 -5.36
N ALA A 92 -22.35 -0.58 -5.50
CA ALA A 92 -21.43 -0.63 -6.63
C ALA A 92 -22.04 -1.47 -7.77
N THR A 93 -21.99 -0.94 -8.99
CA THR A 93 -22.39 -1.65 -10.22
C THR A 93 -21.21 -1.73 -11.18
N ARG A 94 -21.29 -2.61 -12.19
CA ARG A 94 -20.20 -2.73 -13.18
C ARG A 94 -20.08 -1.48 -14.04
N GLU A 95 -21.18 -0.77 -14.22
CA GLU A 95 -21.27 0.50 -14.93
C GLU A 95 -20.72 1.66 -14.08
N GLU A 96 -20.91 1.60 -12.76
CA GLU A 96 -20.46 2.61 -11.80
C GLU A 96 -19.65 1.97 -10.64
N PRO A 97 -18.43 1.47 -10.92
CA PRO A 97 -17.58 0.88 -9.90
C PRO A 97 -17.18 1.94 -8.86
N ARG A 98 -17.42 1.65 -7.59
CA ARG A 98 -17.07 2.55 -6.47
C ARG A 98 -15.64 2.35 -6.00
N TRP A 99 -15.13 1.13 -6.12
CA TRP A 99 -13.83 0.72 -5.61
C TRP A 99 -12.90 0.33 -6.75
N MET A 100 -11.66 0.82 -6.66
CA MET A 100 -10.63 0.63 -7.65
C MET A 100 -9.41 0.05 -6.94
N LEU A 101 -8.66 -0.80 -7.62
CA LEU A 101 -7.41 -1.35 -7.16
C LEU A 101 -6.35 -1.26 -8.25
N VAL A 102 -5.10 -1.56 -7.89
CA VAL A 102 -4.00 -1.82 -8.83
C VAL A 102 -3.43 -3.20 -8.53
N ASP A 103 -2.76 -3.81 -9.50
CA ASP A 103 -1.89 -4.94 -9.22
C ASP A 103 -0.59 -4.45 -8.61
N VAL A 104 -0.05 -5.24 -7.68
CA VAL A 104 1.24 -4.99 -7.05
C VAL A 104 2.12 -6.21 -7.30
N ALA A 105 3.32 -5.99 -7.82
CA ALA A 105 4.31 -7.03 -8.07
C ALA A 105 5.42 -6.99 -7.03
N PHE A 106 5.84 -8.17 -6.57
CA PHE A 106 7.01 -8.31 -5.70
C PHE A 106 8.24 -7.65 -6.33
N ASP A 107 9.01 -6.95 -5.51
CA ASP A 107 10.33 -6.41 -5.89
C ASP A 107 11.42 -7.04 -5.02
N ARG A 108 11.38 -6.80 -3.71
CA ARG A 108 12.39 -7.30 -2.78
C ARG A 108 11.87 -7.41 -1.36
N LYS A 109 12.17 -8.50 -0.66
CA LYS A 109 11.95 -8.61 0.79
C LYS A 109 13.09 -7.93 1.54
N PHE A 110 12.78 -7.21 2.63
CA PHE A 110 13.83 -6.66 3.48
C PHE A 110 14.56 -7.75 4.28
N LYS A 111 15.81 -7.48 4.67
CA LYS A 111 16.60 -8.36 5.55
C LYS A 111 15.95 -8.52 6.92
N ARG A 112 15.27 -7.49 7.38
CA ARG A 112 14.47 -7.45 8.62
C ARG A 112 13.27 -6.54 8.40
N VAL A 113 12.22 -6.72 9.20
CA VAL A 113 11.15 -5.71 9.28
C VAL A 113 11.71 -4.45 9.92
N VAL A 114 11.44 -3.28 9.34
CA VAL A 114 11.69 -1.97 9.97
C VAL A 114 10.46 -1.62 10.80
N PRO A 115 10.49 -1.74 12.14
CA PRO A 115 9.30 -1.63 12.99
C PRO A 115 8.77 -0.19 13.05
N LEU A 116 7.46 -0.04 13.27
CA LEU A 116 6.82 1.27 13.43
C LEU A 116 7.47 2.13 14.51
N GLU A 117 7.88 1.52 15.62
CA GLU A 117 8.55 2.21 16.73
C GLU A 117 9.89 2.82 16.28
N GLU A 118 10.67 2.09 15.48
CA GLU A 118 11.90 2.61 14.87
C GLU A 118 11.58 3.76 13.91
N ILE A 119 10.58 3.60 13.03
CA ILE A 119 10.15 4.66 12.11
C ILE A 119 9.75 5.94 12.85
N ARG A 120 9.06 5.81 14.00
CA ARG A 120 8.65 6.96 14.83
C ARG A 120 9.82 7.73 15.43
N GLN A 121 10.97 7.08 15.68
CA GLN A 121 12.18 7.76 16.16
C GLN A 121 12.76 8.73 15.12
N HIS A 122 12.38 8.58 13.85
CA HIS A 122 12.79 9.46 12.74
C HIS A 122 11.68 10.44 12.32
N SER A 123 10.69 10.72 13.18
CA SER A 123 9.54 11.57 12.82
C SER A 123 9.93 12.98 12.35
N GLU A 124 10.98 13.57 12.94
CA GLU A 124 11.50 14.88 12.51
C GLU A 124 11.99 14.85 11.06
N ALA A 125 12.79 13.84 10.71
CA ALA A 125 13.32 13.66 9.36
C ALA A 125 12.23 13.28 8.34
N LEU A 126 11.20 12.54 8.77
CA LEU A 126 10.05 12.18 7.93
C LEU A 126 9.08 13.35 7.70
N GLY A 127 9.21 14.42 8.49
CA GLY A 127 8.41 15.62 8.43
C GLY A 127 7.08 15.49 9.17
N GLU A 128 6.60 16.64 9.67
CA GLU A 128 5.26 16.74 10.25
C GLU A 128 4.18 16.31 9.24
N GLY A 129 3.17 15.59 9.73
CA GLY A 129 2.06 15.14 8.89
C GLY A 129 2.36 13.92 8.03
N PHE A 130 3.48 13.21 8.23
CA PHE A 130 3.67 11.90 7.61
C PHE A 130 2.53 10.95 8.00
N ALA A 131 1.76 10.49 7.02
CA ALA A 131 0.47 9.85 7.26
C ALA A 131 0.59 8.57 8.12
N LEU A 132 1.71 7.85 8.04
CA LEU A 132 1.93 6.62 8.81
C LEU A 132 2.02 6.87 10.32
N THR A 133 2.64 7.98 10.73
CA THR A 133 2.89 8.32 12.15
C THR A 133 1.93 9.37 12.70
N SER A 134 1.11 9.98 11.84
CA SER A 134 0.10 10.96 12.24
C SER A 134 -1.01 10.33 13.09
N LYS A 135 -1.32 10.96 14.23
CA LYS A 135 -2.36 10.47 15.14
C LYS A 135 -3.73 10.41 14.44
N GLY A 136 -4.44 9.31 14.62
CA GLY A 136 -5.80 9.11 14.08
C GLY A 136 -5.88 8.71 12.61
N THR A 137 -4.76 8.65 11.88
CA THR A 137 -4.78 8.21 10.47
C THR A 137 -5.15 6.74 10.35
N ARG A 138 -6.23 6.46 9.61
CA ARG A 138 -6.69 5.09 9.27
C ARG A 138 -6.48 4.74 7.79
N LEU A 139 -5.52 5.39 7.14
CA LEU A 139 -5.20 5.11 5.73
C LEU A 139 -4.40 3.81 5.59
N SER A 140 -4.84 2.94 4.68
CA SER A 140 -4.15 1.72 4.26
C SER A 140 -3.23 1.93 3.05
N VAL A 141 -3.49 2.97 2.25
CA VAL A 141 -2.66 3.42 1.14
C VAL A 141 -2.35 4.90 1.35
N MET A 142 -1.09 5.28 1.21
CA MET A 142 -0.66 6.68 1.37
C MET A 142 0.55 7.01 0.49
N PRO A 143 0.68 8.28 0.05
CA PRO A 143 1.85 8.73 -0.69
C PRO A 143 3.08 8.80 0.22
N VAL A 144 4.24 8.55 -0.36
CA VAL A 144 5.55 8.68 0.27
C VAL A 144 6.39 9.60 -0.61
N THR A 145 6.99 10.64 -0.02
CA THR A 145 7.88 11.53 -0.77
C THR A 145 9.19 10.81 -1.10
N ALA A 146 9.92 11.28 -2.12
CA ALA A 146 11.24 10.72 -2.43
C ALA A 146 12.24 10.84 -1.27
N ALA A 147 12.10 11.88 -0.42
CA ALA A 147 12.92 12.05 0.79
C ALA A 147 12.55 11.01 1.86
N GLN A 148 11.25 10.87 2.16
CA GLN A 148 10.74 9.85 3.10
C GLN A 148 11.13 8.43 2.65
N TRP A 149 11.00 8.13 1.35
CA TRP A 149 11.40 6.84 0.80
C TRP A 149 12.87 6.53 1.09
N LYS A 150 13.78 7.48 0.83
CA LYS A 150 15.21 7.30 1.10
C LYS A 150 15.50 7.08 2.59
N ILE A 151 14.86 7.83 3.46
CA ILE A 151 14.99 7.68 4.91
C ILE A 151 14.55 6.28 5.33
N LEU A 152 13.35 5.86 4.93
CA LEU A 152 12.79 4.57 5.30
C LEU A 152 13.62 3.39 4.75
N LEU A 153 14.20 3.54 3.55
CA LEU A 153 15.14 2.55 3.02
C LEU A 153 16.47 2.50 3.79
N SER A 154 16.95 3.61 4.34
CA SER A 154 18.20 3.63 5.13
C SER A 154 18.08 3.00 6.52
N LEU A 155 16.85 2.69 6.96
CA LEU A 155 16.61 2.01 8.23
C LEU A 155 16.76 0.50 8.11
N GLU A 156 16.81 -0.08 6.91
CA GLU A 156 17.03 -1.51 6.72
C GLU A 156 18.48 -1.93 7.00
#